data_AF-A0A2E6MSY1-F1
#
_entry.id   AF-A0A2E6MSY1-F1
#
_cell.length_a   1.000
_cell.length_b   1.000
_cell.length_c   1.000
_cell.angle_alpha   90.00
_cell.angle_beta   90.00
_cell.angle_gamma   90.00
#
_symmetry.space_group_name_H-M   'P 1'
#
loop_
_entity.id
_entity.type
_entity.pdbx_description
1 polymer ?
#
loop_
_entity_poly.entity_id
_entity_poly.type
_entity_poly.pdbx_seq_one_letter_code
_entity_poly.pdbx_strand_id
1 'polypeptide(L)'
;MNLPPFIASATGQANLWKDLIHSVPTLAALAQLASDRLVSPPTAEVALSAEAKVILSITRNRGVIELKSNNTEFESSQRMLAVYVERSADLHVMFRSRTEPEITVRFLDGFRQLCDAGLVMHQVGGEFSLTSKGFETARSINPAEVRELESQGTELSF
;
A
#
# COMPACT_ATOMS: atom_id res chain seq x y z
N MET A 1 1.94 -20.18 19.92
CA MET A 1 1.51 -19.22 18.88
C MET A 1 0.19 -19.76 18.33
N ASN A 2 -0.95 -19.17 18.71
CA ASN A 2 -2.26 -19.66 18.28
C ASN A 2 -2.54 -19.12 16.88
N LEU A 3 -2.77 -20.03 15.94
CA LEU A 3 -3.24 -19.67 14.60
C LEU A 3 -4.63 -19.02 14.71
N PRO A 4 -4.93 -17.99 13.91
CA PRO A 4 -6.24 -17.34 13.92
C PRO A 4 -7.37 -18.34 13.58
N PRO A 5 -8.57 -18.18 14.17
CA PRO A 5 -9.63 -19.20 14.22
C PRO A 5 -10.24 -19.61 12.87
N PHE A 6 -9.92 -18.94 11.76
CA PHE A 6 -10.44 -19.27 10.43
C PHE A 6 -9.75 -20.49 9.77
N ILE A 7 -8.70 -21.04 10.38
CA ILE A 7 -7.83 -22.07 9.79
C ILE A 7 -8.34 -23.51 10.00
N ALA A 8 -9.34 -23.75 10.85
CA ALA A 8 -9.63 -25.09 11.38
C ALA A 8 -10.60 -25.98 10.56
N SER A 9 -11.05 -25.61 9.35
CA SER A 9 -11.94 -26.46 8.54
C SER A 9 -11.39 -26.75 7.13
N ALA A 10 -11.76 -27.89 6.54
CA ALA A 10 -11.37 -28.26 5.17
C ALA A 10 -11.90 -27.28 4.10
N THR A 11 -13.06 -26.68 4.33
CA THR A 11 -13.58 -25.52 3.58
C THR A 11 -12.76 -24.25 3.83
N GLY A 12 -12.25 -24.08 5.06
CA GLY A 12 -11.28 -23.04 5.41
C GLY A 12 -9.93 -23.20 4.72
N GLN A 13 -9.47 -24.43 4.43
CA GLN A 13 -8.22 -24.68 3.70
C GLN A 13 -8.33 -24.33 2.20
N ALA A 14 -9.44 -24.65 1.53
CA ALA A 14 -9.67 -24.24 0.14
C ALA A 14 -9.79 -22.71 0.00
N ASN A 15 -10.45 -22.06 0.97
CA ASN A 15 -10.49 -20.60 1.06
C ASN A 15 -9.11 -20.01 1.37
N LEU A 16 -8.33 -20.64 2.26
CA LEU A 16 -6.96 -20.21 2.58
C LEU A 16 -6.04 -20.21 1.36
N TRP A 17 -6.10 -21.24 0.51
CA TRP A 17 -5.30 -21.27 -0.73
C TRP A 17 -5.69 -20.15 -1.70
N LYS A 18 -7.00 -19.90 -1.84
CA LYS A 18 -7.50 -18.78 -2.63
C LYS A 18 -7.03 -17.44 -2.04
N ASP A 19 -7.08 -17.30 -0.73
CA ASP A 19 -6.65 -16.10 -0.01
C ASP A 19 -5.15 -15.84 -0.20
N LEU A 20 -4.32 -16.89 -0.19
CA LEU A 20 -2.89 -16.80 -0.48
C LEU A 20 -2.62 -16.33 -1.91
N ILE A 21 -3.36 -16.87 -2.89
CA ILE A 21 -3.27 -16.44 -4.30
C ILE A 21 -3.57 -14.94 -4.43
N HIS A 22 -4.50 -14.41 -3.64
CA HIS A 22 -4.92 -13.00 -3.69
C HIS A 22 -4.22 -12.08 -2.68
N SER A 23 -3.09 -12.50 -2.10
CA SER A 23 -2.33 -11.70 -1.12
C SER A 23 -3.13 -11.26 0.12
N VAL A 24 -4.25 -11.94 0.42
CA VAL A 24 -5.18 -11.57 1.49
C VAL A 24 -4.50 -11.48 2.86
N PRO A 25 -3.57 -12.38 3.26
CA PRO A 25 -2.90 -12.25 4.56
C PRO A 25 -2.10 -10.95 4.71
N THR A 26 -1.40 -10.53 3.67
CA THR A 26 -0.62 -9.27 3.68
C THR A 26 -1.55 -8.06 3.74
N LEU A 27 -2.62 -8.07 2.93
CA LEU A 27 -3.63 -7.01 2.94
C LEU A 27 -4.30 -6.89 4.31
N ALA A 28 -4.69 -8.01 4.91
CA ALA A 28 -5.29 -8.05 6.24
C ALA A 28 -4.34 -7.53 7.32
N ALA A 29 -3.06 -7.89 7.25
CA ALA A 29 -2.06 -7.39 8.20
C ALA A 29 -1.85 -5.87 8.09
N LEU A 30 -1.80 -5.32 6.87
CA LEU A 30 -1.68 -3.87 6.65
C LEU A 30 -2.95 -3.12 7.06
N ALA A 31 -4.12 -3.67 6.75
CA ALA A 31 -5.40 -3.13 7.18
C ALA A 31 -5.53 -3.09 8.71
N GLN A 32 -5.10 -4.17 9.39
CA GLN A 32 -5.07 -4.23 10.84
C GLN A 32 -4.10 -3.18 11.40
N LEU A 33 -2.88 -3.09 10.86
CA LEU A 33 -1.89 -2.11 11.30
C LEU A 33 -2.40 -0.66 11.16
N ALA A 34 -3.01 -0.33 10.01
CA ALA A 34 -3.59 1.00 9.79
C ALA A 34 -4.75 1.27 10.77
N SER A 35 -5.58 0.27 11.05
CA SER A 35 -6.69 0.37 12.02
C SER A 35 -6.18 0.57 13.44
N ASP A 36 -5.15 -0.18 13.85
CA ASP A 36 -4.53 -0.06 15.17
C ASP A 36 -3.96 1.34 15.38
N ARG A 37 -3.34 1.93 14.35
CA ARG A 37 -2.78 3.29 14.40
C ARG A 37 -3.82 4.39 14.31
N LEU A 38 -4.99 4.11 13.76
CA LEU A 38 -6.12 5.04 13.82
C LEU A 38 -6.67 5.15 15.25
N VAL A 39 -6.72 4.02 15.97
CA VAL A 39 -7.21 3.98 17.37
C VAL A 39 -6.12 4.39 18.37
N SER A 40 -4.88 4.00 18.11
CA SER A 40 -3.71 4.27 18.96
C SER A 40 -2.60 4.93 18.14
N PRO A 41 -2.69 6.24 17.89
CA PRO A 41 -1.71 6.97 17.09
C PRO A 41 -0.30 6.92 17.70
N PRO A 42 0.76 6.90 16.89
CA PRO A 42 2.11 6.94 17.39
C PRO A 42 2.38 8.28 18.09
N THR A 43 3.03 8.23 19.25
CA THR A 43 3.34 9.41 20.07
C THR A 43 4.57 10.17 19.60
N ALA A 44 5.43 9.50 18.83
CA ALA A 44 6.65 10.08 18.26
C ALA A 44 6.50 10.22 16.74
N GLU A 45 7.24 11.18 16.18
CA GLU A 45 7.32 11.36 14.74
C GLU A 45 8.13 10.21 14.13
N VAL A 46 7.53 9.53 13.15
CA VAL A 46 8.15 8.39 12.46
C VAL A 46 8.91 8.92 11.25
N ALA A 47 10.21 8.67 11.18
CA ALA A 47 11.01 9.00 10.01
C ALA A 47 10.55 8.16 8.81
N LEU A 48 10.06 8.83 7.77
CA LEU A 48 9.55 8.18 6.55
C LEU A 48 10.67 7.93 5.54
N SER A 49 10.65 6.77 4.90
CA SER A 49 11.49 6.47 3.73
C SER A 49 11.16 7.37 2.54
N ALA A 50 12.03 7.35 1.53
CA ALA A 50 11.81 8.08 0.30
C ALA A 50 10.56 7.56 -0.44
N GLU A 51 10.33 6.26 -0.48
CA GLU A 51 9.15 5.63 -1.10
C GLU A 51 7.85 6.04 -0.40
N ALA A 52 7.85 6.07 0.94
CA ALA A 52 6.70 6.54 1.72
C ALA A 52 6.38 8.02 1.39
N LYS A 53 7.42 8.86 1.25
CA LYS A 53 7.26 10.26 0.82
C LYS A 53 6.75 10.40 -0.61
N VAL A 54 7.18 9.54 -1.54
CA VAL A 54 6.64 9.51 -2.91
C VAL A 54 5.14 9.22 -2.88
N ILE A 55 4.71 8.18 -2.16
CA ILE A 55 3.29 7.80 -2.04
C ILE A 55 2.47 8.99 -1.52
N LEU A 56 2.92 9.65 -0.44
CA LEU A 56 2.25 10.84 0.10
C LEU A 56 2.23 12.00 -0.89
N SER A 57 3.36 12.29 -1.55
CA SER A 57 3.48 13.39 -2.51
C SER A 57 2.47 13.25 -3.66
N ILE A 58 2.33 12.04 -4.22
CA ILE A 58 1.41 11.79 -5.34
C ILE A 58 -0.05 11.88 -4.87
N THR A 59 -0.36 11.30 -3.70
CA THR A 59 -1.73 11.25 -3.16
C THR A 59 -2.20 12.54 -2.50
N ARG A 60 -1.36 13.60 -2.45
CA ARG A 60 -1.61 14.85 -1.70
C ARG A 60 -2.97 15.52 -1.94
N ASN A 61 -3.58 15.30 -3.11
CA ASN A 61 -4.85 15.93 -3.50
C ASN A 61 -6.06 14.99 -3.34
N ARG A 62 -5.88 13.71 -3.64
CA ARG A 62 -6.97 12.72 -3.74
C ARG A 62 -7.00 11.80 -2.53
N GLY A 63 -5.83 11.44 -2.03
CA GLY A 63 -5.64 10.65 -0.83
C GLY A 63 -5.99 9.18 -0.99
N VAL A 64 -6.24 8.66 -2.20
CA VAL A 64 -6.63 7.27 -2.45
C VAL A 64 -5.41 6.43 -2.79
N ILE A 65 -5.31 5.27 -2.13
CA ILE A 65 -4.25 4.28 -2.32
C ILE A 65 -4.90 2.91 -2.45
N GLU A 66 -4.47 2.10 -3.40
CA GLU A 66 -4.93 0.73 -3.56
C GLU A 66 -3.73 -0.22 -3.56
N LEU A 67 -3.95 -1.43 -3.05
CA LEU A 67 -2.98 -2.52 -3.14
C LEU A 67 -3.56 -3.62 -4.03
N LYS A 68 -2.95 -3.85 -5.19
CA LYS A 68 -3.42 -4.84 -6.17
C LYS A 68 -2.31 -5.83 -6.52
N SER A 69 -2.65 -7.11 -6.61
CA SER A 69 -1.81 -8.14 -7.26
C SER A 69 -2.38 -8.41 -8.66
N ASN A 70 -1.55 -8.91 -9.58
CA ASN A 70 -2.01 -9.34 -10.90
C ASN A 70 -1.77 -10.85 -11.06
N ASN A 71 -2.77 -11.64 -10.70
CA ASN A 71 -2.61 -13.10 -10.59
C ASN A 71 -2.61 -13.83 -11.94
N THR A 72 -2.84 -13.12 -13.05
CA THR A 72 -2.88 -13.69 -14.40
C THR A 72 -1.56 -13.57 -15.16
N GLU A 73 -0.57 -12.88 -14.60
CA GLU A 73 0.73 -12.68 -15.27
C GLU A 73 1.61 -13.93 -15.22
N PHE A 74 2.31 -14.20 -16.33
CA PHE A 74 3.28 -15.30 -16.41
C PHE A 74 4.54 -15.02 -15.57
N GLU A 75 5.00 -13.77 -15.57
CA GLU A 75 6.20 -13.34 -14.83
C GLU A 75 5.88 -13.15 -13.35
N SER A 76 6.66 -13.79 -12.47
CA SER A 76 6.42 -13.73 -11.02
C SER A 76 6.53 -12.31 -10.44
N SER A 77 7.46 -11.50 -10.95
CA SER A 77 7.62 -10.09 -10.56
C SER A 77 6.38 -9.25 -10.90
N GLN A 78 5.68 -9.61 -11.98
CA GLN A 78 4.45 -8.95 -12.37
C GLN A 78 3.21 -9.40 -11.59
N ARG A 79 3.28 -10.56 -10.91
CA ARG A 79 2.22 -11.02 -10.00
C ARG A 79 2.28 -10.38 -8.61
N MET A 80 3.37 -9.70 -8.27
CA MET A 80 3.56 -9.12 -6.93
C MET A 80 2.46 -8.12 -6.58
N LEU A 81 2.07 -8.13 -5.30
CA LEU A 81 1.26 -7.06 -4.72
C LEU A 81 2.00 -5.74 -4.93
N ALA A 82 1.31 -4.72 -5.43
CA ALA A 82 1.91 -3.44 -5.75
C ALA A 82 1.04 -2.29 -5.24
N VAL A 83 1.70 -1.15 -5.02
CA VAL A 83 1.04 0.09 -4.58
C VAL A 83 0.58 0.88 -5.80
N TYR A 84 -0.70 1.25 -5.79
CA TYR A 84 -1.33 2.14 -6.76
C TYR A 84 -1.76 3.39 -6.01
N VAL A 85 -1.39 4.55 -6.53
CA VAL A 85 -1.73 5.84 -5.91
C VAL A 85 -2.51 6.71 -6.87
N GLU A 86 -3.64 7.25 -6.43
CA GLU A 86 -4.45 8.14 -7.24
C GLU A 86 -3.81 9.54 -7.25
N ARG A 87 -3.32 9.99 -8.42
CA ARG A 87 -2.79 11.35 -8.59
C ARG A 87 -3.92 12.34 -8.89
N SER A 88 -4.84 11.95 -9.76
CA SER A 88 -6.06 12.67 -10.12
C SER A 88 -7.20 11.68 -10.36
N ALA A 89 -8.42 12.17 -10.59
CA ALA A 89 -9.59 11.31 -10.79
C ALA A 89 -9.41 10.25 -11.89
N ASP A 90 -8.60 10.56 -12.91
CA ASP A 90 -8.43 9.70 -14.10
C ASP A 90 -7.01 9.14 -14.23
N LEU A 91 -6.14 9.36 -13.22
CA LEU A 91 -4.73 8.97 -13.29
C LEU A 91 -4.25 8.31 -12.00
N HIS A 92 -3.70 7.11 -12.16
CA HIS A 92 -3.01 6.39 -11.11
C HIS A 92 -1.52 6.22 -11.44
N VAL A 93 -0.68 6.15 -10.42
CA VAL A 93 0.71 5.74 -10.54
C VAL A 93 0.87 4.38 -9.87
N MET A 94 1.33 3.39 -10.62
CA MET A 94 1.58 2.02 -10.15
C MET A 94 3.06 1.79 -9.91
N PHE A 95 3.42 1.33 -8.72
CA PHE A 95 4.78 0.92 -8.38
C PHE A 95 4.94 -0.59 -8.45
N ARG A 96 5.06 -1.12 -9.67
CA ARG A 96 5.40 -2.52 -9.96
C ARG A 96 6.45 -2.59 -11.04
N SER A 97 7.58 -3.24 -10.75
CA SER A 97 8.68 -3.36 -11.72
C SER A 97 8.84 -4.80 -12.19
N ARG A 98 8.91 -4.98 -13.51
CA ARG A 98 9.19 -6.28 -14.13
C ARG A 98 10.64 -6.69 -13.94
N THR A 99 11.55 -5.73 -14.11
CA THR A 99 13.00 -5.94 -14.23
C THR A 99 13.72 -5.75 -12.90
N GLU A 100 13.16 -4.96 -11.99
CA GLU A 100 13.74 -4.64 -10.69
C GLU A 100 12.70 -4.85 -9.58
N PRO A 101 12.38 -6.12 -9.20
CA PRO A 101 11.34 -6.45 -8.23
C PRO A 101 11.50 -5.75 -6.87
N GLU A 102 12.74 -5.39 -6.51
CA GLU A 102 13.04 -4.62 -5.30
C GLU A 102 12.27 -3.30 -5.24
N ILE A 103 12.05 -2.62 -6.37
CA ILE A 103 11.23 -1.40 -6.43
C ILE A 103 9.83 -1.69 -5.87
N THR A 104 9.22 -2.81 -6.27
CA THR A 104 7.87 -3.19 -5.80
C THR A 104 7.85 -3.44 -4.29
N VAL A 105 8.89 -4.11 -3.78
CA VAL A 105 9.02 -4.39 -2.33
C VAL A 105 9.26 -3.10 -1.53
N ARG A 106 10.13 -2.20 -1.99
CA ARG A 106 10.41 -0.94 -1.28
C ARG A 106 9.18 -0.05 -1.19
N PHE A 107 8.37 0.02 -2.25
CA PHE A 107 7.11 0.77 -2.21
C PHE A 107 6.07 0.11 -1.29
N LEU A 108 5.99 -1.22 -1.22
CA LEU A 108 5.16 -1.89 -0.22
C LEU A 108 5.63 -1.62 1.22
N ASP A 109 6.93 -1.62 1.50
CA ASP A 109 7.43 -1.26 2.84
C ASP A 109 7.19 0.23 3.13
N GLY A 110 7.36 1.12 2.15
CA GLY A 110 6.98 2.52 2.25
C GLY A 110 5.52 2.69 2.63
N PHE A 111 4.62 1.93 2.02
CA PHE A 111 3.20 1.91 2.39
C PHE A 111 2.97 1.37 3.82
N ARG A 112 3.66 0.30 4.23
CA ARG A 112 3.63 -0.20 5.61
C ARG A 112 4.05 0.88 6.61
N GLN A 113 5.08 1.67 6.30
CA GLN A 113 5.51 2.80 7.14
C GLN A 113 4.40 3.86 7.27
N LEU A 114 3.65 4.15 6.21
CA LEU A 114 2.50 5.05 6.30
C LEU A 114 1.40 4.50 7.21
N CYS A 115 1.15 3.19 7.16
CA CYS A 115 0.21 2.52 8.07
C CYS A 115 0.67 2.70 9.53
N ASP A 116 1.93 2.35 9.81
CA ASP A 116 2.51 2.42 11.15
C ASP A 116 2.60 3.86 11.70
N ALA A 117 2.79 4.85 10.82
CA ALA A 117 2.82 6.28 11.17
C ALA A 117 1.41 6.88 11.41
N GLY A 118 0.34 6.11 11.18
CA GLY A 118 -1.05 6.60 11.29
C GLY A 118 -1.43 7.61 10.20
N LEU A 119 -0.77 7.54 9.04
CA LEU A 119 -0.99 8.47 7.92
C LEU A 119 -2.00 7.94 6.90
N VAL A 120 -2.31 6.64 6.97
CA VAL A 120 -3.34 6.00 6.15
C VAL A 120 -4.33 5.25 7.04
N MET A 121 -5.56 5.09 6.54
CA MET A 121 -6.59 4.24 7.12
C MET A 121 -7.11 3.27 6.06
N HIS A 122 -7.49 2.07 6.49
CA HIS A 122 -8.13 1.10 5.60
C HIS A 122 -9.60 1.49 5.35
N GLN A 123 -10.02 1.34 4.10
CA GLN A 123 -11.39 1.58 3.64
C GLN A 123 -12.09 0.24 3.35
N VAL A 124 -12.88 0.16 2.28
CA VAL A 124 -13.54 -1.08 1.85
C VAL A 124 -12.72 -1.73 0.73
N GLY A 125 -12.81 -3.05 0.55
CA GLY A 125 -12.32 -3.71 -0.66
C GLY A 125 -10.80 -3.73 -0.89
N GLY A 126 -9.98 -3.49 0.15
CA GLY A 126 -8.52 -3.40 0.01
C GLY A 126 -8.02 -2.01 -0.41
N GLU A 127 -8.92 -1.03 -0.41
CA GLU A 127 -8.62 0.38 -0.62
C GLU A 127 -8.18 1.02 0.70
N PHE A 128 -7.36 2.05 0.59
CA PHE A 128 -6.87 2.85 1.70
C PHE A 128 -7.02 4.32 1.35
N SER A 129 -7.15 5.15 2.38
CA SER A 129 -7.10 6.59 2.21
C SER A 129 -6.11 7.24 3.17
N LEU A 130 -5.64 8.44 2.85
CA LEU A 130 -4.94 9.28 3.81
C LEU A 130 -5.86 9.62 4.99
N THR A 131 -5.27 9.68 6.19
CA THR A 131 -5.90 10.33 7.35
C THR A 131 -5.80 11.86 7.21
N SER A 132 -6.46 12.63 8.08
CA SER A 132 -6.27 14.09 8.12
C SER A 132 -4.81 14.47 8.27
N LYS A 133 -4.09 13.79 9.18
CA LYS A 133 -2.64 13.95 9.36
C LYS A 133 -1.87 13.53 8.09
N GLY A 134 -2.29 12.45 7.43
CA GLY A 134 -1.74 12.04 6.14
C GLY A 134 -1.81 13.14 5.07
N PHE A 135 -2.96 13.81 4.94
CA PHE A 135 -3.10 14.94 4.02
C PHE A 135 -2.21 16.13 4.40
N GLU A 136 -2.09 16.45 5.69
CA GLU A 136 -1.23 17.53 6.17
C GLU A 136 0.25 17.23 5.85
N THR A 137 0.72 16.03 6.19
CA THR A 137 2.08 15.58 5.88
C THR A 137 2.34 15.51 4.37
N ALA A 138 1.37 15.03 3.59
CA ALA A 138 1.51 15.00 2.12
C ALA A 138 1.67 16.40 1.52
N ARG A 139 0.98 17.41 2.07
CA ARG A 139 1.08 18.79 1.58
C ARG A 139 2.41 19.46 1.92
N SER A 140 3.09 19.04 2.99
CA SER A 140 4.39 19.58 3.38
C SER A 140 5.57 19.02 2.58
N ILE A 141 5.35 17.93 1.82
CA ILE A 141 6.40 17.35 0.98
C ILE A 141 6.62 18.23 -0.25
N ASN A 142 7.89 18.58 -0.49
CA ASN A 142 8.33 19.22 -1.72
C ASN A 142 8.39 18.19 -2.85
N PRO A 143 7.56 18.30 -3.91
CA PRO A 143 7.53 17.30 -4.98
C PRO A 143 8.87 17.15 -5.72
N ALA A 144 9.71 18.18 -5.72
CA ALA A 144 11.02 18.12 -6.37
C ALA A 144 11.97 17.11 -5.69
N GLU A 145 11.82 16.86 -4.39
CA GLU A 145 12.68 15.95 -3.61
C GLU A 145 12.44 14.48 -3.95
N VAL A 146 11.24 14.16 -4.44
CA VAL A 146 10.81 12.78 -4.68
C VAL A 146 10.65 12.43 -6.16
N ARG A 147 10.85 13.41 -7.05
CA ARG A 147 10.59 13.28 -8.49
C ARG A 147 11.38 12.15 -9.16
N GLU A 148 12.65 11.98 -8.80
CA GLU A 148 13.48 10.91 -9.37
C GLU A 148 12.92 9.53 -9.00
N LEU A 149 12.54 9.34 -7.73
CA LEU A 149 11.99 8.08 -7.26
C LEU A 149 10.55 7.84 -7.77
N GLU A 150 9.76 8.91 -7.92
CA GLU A 150 8.43 8.85 -8.55
C GLU A 150 8.51 8.33 -9.99
N SER A 151 9.59 8.61 -10.73
CA SER A 151 9.76 8.13 -12.11
C SER A 151 9.90 6.60 -12.23
N GLN A 152 10.07 5.89 -11.12
CA GLN A 152 10.02 4.42 -11.07
C GLN A 152 8.58 3.87 -11.15
N GLY A 153 7.57 4.74 -11.02
CA GLY A 153 6.17 4.41 -11.17
C GLY A 153 5.71 4.42 -12.64
N THR A 154 4.72 3.59 -12.96
CA THR A 154 4.06 3.58 -14.27
C THR A 154 2.74 4.34 -14.15
N GLU A 155 2.52 5.33 -15.02
CA GLU A 155 1.25 6.05 -15.10
C GLU A 155 0.20 5.22 -15.84
N LEU A 156 -0.98 5.11 -15.24
CA LEU A 156 -2.15 4.40 -15.76
C LEU A 156 -3.30 5.39 -15.85
N SER A 157 -3.88 5.52 -17.04
CA SER A 157 -5.06 6.35 -17.31
C SER A 157 -6.29 5.46 -17.55
N PHE A 158 -7.46 5.96 -17.14
CA PHE A 158 -8.74 5.27 -17.27
C PHE A 158 -9.74 6.10 -18.09
#